data_AF-A0A8T8TSJ4-F1
#
_entry.id   AF-A0A8T8TSJ4-F1
#
_cell.length_a   1.000
_cell.length_b   1.000
_cell.length_c   1.000
_cell.angle_alpha   90.00
_cell.angle_beta   90.00
_cell.angle_gamma   90.00
#
_symmetry.space_group_name_H-M   'P 1'
#
loop_
_entity.id
_entity.type
_entity.pdbx_description
1 polymer ?
#
loop_
_entity_poly.entity_id
_entity_poly.type
_entity_poly.pdbx_seq_one_letter_code
_entity_poly.pdbx_strand_id
1 'polypeptide(L)'
;MISSHTREPYPIYLADSVEITTHYDGSSYHLMNLQRAVLSLGFLKFIKLLLTSSEPSSQKEKMKPHQRKTGNKEQKPQTENVDPNRPLFFYMPNEPPYGLFCQWHKTSFEVSLASLNWLRTVHPNFASKVIPTDEQPATFTFNCAEQFMMYCKAVYFSDPESGAKILDSTDPKEQKALGRQVEGWDESIWRQVCERVAFEGNWWKFSGGEKEKQQRRRILLGTGERELCEASTKDRRWGIGYREKHAMKYRKNWGENLLGKALTRVREKLRERVKDIEDWVRSDWDLPGEEMWDDEEEHQ
;
A
#
# COMPACT_ATOMS: atom_id res chain seq x y z
N MET A 1 -19.91 30.49 24.68
CA MET A 1 -18.91 30.79 23.63
C MET A 1 -18.03 29.55 23.46
N ILE A 2 -18.09 28.91 22.31
CA ILE A 2 -17.44 27.61 22.04
C ILE A 2 -16.03 27.91 21.53
N SER A 3 -15.01 27.44 22.27
CA SER A 3 -13.59 27.59 21.93
C SER A 3 -13.18 26.52 20.92
N SER A 4 -12.94 26.93 19.69
CA SER A 4 -12.36 26.12 18.62
C SER A 4 -10.91 25.75 18.93
N HIS A 5 -10.65 24.49 19.31
CA HIS A 5 -9.29 23.94 19.35
C HIS A 5 -8.97 23.38 17.97
N THR A 6 -8.15 24.11 17.23
CA THR A 6 -7.47 23.64 16.02
C THR A 6 -6.46 22.57 16.42
N ARG A 7 -6.65 21.34 15.93
CA ARG A 7 -5.66 20.26 16.04
C ARG A 7 -4.52 20.55 15.06
N GLU A 8 -3.33 20.86 15.58
CA GLU A 8 -2.12 20.87 14.77
C GLU A 8 -1.70 19.44 14.39
N PRO A 9 -1.18 19.21 13.18
CA PRO A 9 -0.64 17.92 12.78
C PRO A 9 0.70 17.65 13.50
N TYR A 10 0.81 16.49 14.13
CA TYR A 10 2.02 16.02 14.81
C TYR A 10 3.22 15.93 13.83
N PRO A 11 4.41 16.42 14.21
CA PRO A 11 5.62 16.30 13.40
C PRO A 11 6.10 14.83 13.35
N ILE A 12 6.43 14.35 12.15
CA ILE A 12 6.98 13.03 11.89
C ILE A 12 8.51 13.17 11.85
N TYR A 13 9.20 12.67 12.86
CA TYR A 13 10.65 12.45 12.78
C TYR A 13 10.90 11.12 12.04
N LEU A 14 11.51 11.19 10.86
CA LEU A 14 12.06 10.05 10.13
C LEU A 14 13.44 9.75 10.71
N ALA A 15 13.61 8.55 11.27
CA ALA A 15 14.91 7.97 11.52
C ALA A 15 15.32 7.18 10.28
N ASP A 16 15.99 7.84 9.33
CA ASP A 16 16.74 7.19 8.26
C ASP A 16 17.87 8.15 7.83
N SER A 17 18.96 8.12 8.60
CA SER A 17 20.26 8.64 8.17
C SER A 17 21.34 7.73 8.75
N VAL A 18 21.54 6.56 8.12
CA VAL A 18 22.77 5.81 8.27
C VAL A 18 23.73 6.37 7.23
N GLU A 19 24.61 7.28 7.66
CA GLU A 19 25.78 7.65 6.88
C GLU A 19 26.69 6.42 6.76
N ILE A 20 26.65 5.76 5.60
CA ILE A 20 27.64 4.74 5.25
C ILE A 20 28.82 5.49 4.63
N THR A 21 29.80 5.85 5.46
CA THR A 21 31.13 6.23 4.97
C THR A 21 31.91 4.97 4.64
N THR A 22 31.90 4.60 3.36
CA THR A 22 32.80 3.56 2.82
C THR A 22 33.67 4.19 1.75
N HIS A 23 34.98 4.24 2.01
CA HIS A 23 35.99 4.49 0.98
C HIS A 23 35.88 3.40 -0.09
N TYR A 24 35.62 3.80 -1.33
CA TYR A 24 35.48 2.90 -2.46
C TYR A 24 36.47 3.29 -3.57
N ASP A 25 37.19 2.27 -4.05
CA ASP A 25 38.03 2.29 -5.24
C ASP A 25 37.16 2.44 -6.51
N GLY A 26 37.59 3.31 -7.43
CA GLY A 26 36.82 3.81 -8.59
C GLY A 26 36.32 2.76 -9.57
N SER A 27 36.89 1.54 -9.54
CA SER A 27 36.42 0.42 -10.38
C SER A 27 35.08 -0.18 -9.89
N SER A 28 34.80 -0.14 -8.58
CA SER A 28 33.56 -0.69 -8.00
C SER A 28 32.34 0.22 -8.25
N TYR A 29 32.58 1.54 -8.33
CA TYR A 29 31.57 2.53 -8.67
C TYR A 29 30.98 2.31 -10.08
N HIS A 30 31.83 2.00 -11.06
CA HIS A 30 31.35 1.77 -12.43
C HIS A 30 30.51 0.49 -12.55
N LEU A 31 30.88 -0.62 -11.89
CA LEU A 31 30.08 -1.84 -11.93
C LEU A 31 28.73 -1.69 -11.22
N MET A 32 28.69 -0.99 -10.07
CA MET A 32 27.45 -0.70 -9.36
C MET A 32 26.54 0.24 -10.15
N ASN A 33 27.10 1.26 -10.81
CA ASN A 33 26.34 2.16 -11.67
C ASN A 33 25.84 1.45 -12.93
N LEU A 34 26.59 0.50 -13.49
CA LEU A 34 26.13 -0.29 -14.63
C LEU A 34 25.00 -1.26 -14.25
N GLN A 35 25.10 -1.95 -13.11
CA GLN A 35 24.02 -2.80 -12.60
C GLN A 35 22.76 -1.99 -12.25
N ARG A 36 22.93 -0.81 -11.63
CA ARG A 36 21.82 0.12 -11.35
C ARG A 36 21.23 0.71 -12.64
N ALA A 37 22.05 1.03 -13.64
CA ALA A 37 21.62 1.50 -14.95
C ALA A 37 20.86 0.42 -15.73
N VAL A 38 21.27 -0.86 -15.66
CA VAL A 38 20.55 -1.97 -16.30
C VAL A 38 19.20 -2.22 -15.62
N LEU A 39 19.14 -2.15 -14.29
CA LEU A 39 17.88 -2.23 -13.53
C LEU A 39 16.97 -1.02 -13.82
N SER A 40 17.54 0.17 -13.99
CA SER A 40 16.85 1.41 -14.35
C SER A 40 16.34 1.41 -15.80
N LEU A 41 17.12 0.92 -16.76
CA LEU A 41 16.69 0.74 -18.15
C LEU A 41 15.56 -0.30 -18.26
N GLY A 42 15.61 -1.37 -17.46
CA GLY A 42 14.50 -2.31 -17.31
C GLY A 42 13.23 -1.63 -16.75
N PHE A 43 13.40 -0.70 -15.82
CA PHE A 43 12.32 0.11 -15.25
C PHE A 43 11.78 1.18 -16.23
N LEU A 44 12.62 1.82 -17.03
CA LEU A 44 12.22 2.77 -18.08
C LEU A 44 11.50 2.08 -19.24
N LYS A 45 12.01 0.92 -19.69
CA LYS A 45 11.33 0.11 -20.71
C LYS A 45 9.96 -0.36 -20.21
N PHE A 46 9.83 -0.53 -18.89
CA PHE A 46 8.58 -0.83 -18.19
C PHE A 46 7.63 0.38 -18.09
N ILE A 47 8.11 1.61 -17.78
CA ILE A 47 7.28 2.83 -17.80
C ILE A 47 6.78 3.14 -19.22
N LYS A 48 7.65 3.00 -20.24
CA LYS A 48 7.26 3.23 -21.63
C LYS A 48 6.16 2.26 -22.11
N LEU A 49 6.20 1.00 -21.65
CA LEU A 49 5.17 -0.01 -21.94
C LEU A 49 3.83 0.29 -21.25
N LEU A 50 3.86 0.90 -20.06
CA LEU A 50 2.66 1.32 -19.33
C LEU A 50 1.92 2.46 -20.05
N LEU A 51 2.64 3.34 -20.74
CA LEU A 51 2.06 4.47 -21.45
C LEU A 51 1.48 4.09 -22.83
N THR A 52 2.11 3.16 -23.55
CA THR A 52 1.69 2.75 -24.91
C THR A 52 0.52 1.77 -24.96
N SER A 53 0.10 1.19 -23.83
CA SER A 53 -1.02 0.22 -23.77
C SER A 53 -2.41 0.87 -23.66
N SER A 54 -2.48 2.20 -23.79
CA SER A 54 -3.71 2.99 -23.63
C SER A 54 -4.43 3.36 -24.95
N GLU A 55 -3.96 2.90 -26.12
CA GLU A 55 -4.67 3.10 -27.39
C GLU A 55 -5.41 1.82 -27.85
N PRO A 56 -6.74 1.84 -28.01
CA PRO A 56 -7.46 0.69 -28.54
C PRO A 56 -7.30 0.62 -30.07
N SER A 57 -6.58 -0.39 -30.55
CA SER A 57 -6.51 -0.72 -31.97
C SER A 57 -7.83 -1.34 -32.45
N SER A 58 -8.53 -0.64 -33.33
CA SER A 58 -9.72 -1.15 -34.00
C SER A 58 -9.32 -1.98 -35.22
N GLN A 59 -9.44 -3.30 -35.16
CA GLN A 59 -9.44 -4.15 -36.35
C GLN A 59 -10.80 -4.85 -36.50
N LYS A 60 -11.49 -4.51 -37.59
CA LYS A 60 -12.77 -5.11 -38.01
C LYS A 60 -12.47 -6.33 -38.88
N GLU A 61 -12.75 -7.53 -38.39
CA GLU A 61 -12.87 -8.71 -39.23
C GLU A 61 -14.34 -8.95 -39.62
N LYS A 62 -14.57 -9.16 -40.92
CA LYS A 62 -15.88 -9.41 -41.54
C LYS A 62 -16.18 -10.91 -41.53
N MET A 63 -17.31 -11.33 -40.99
CA MET A 63 -17.88 -12.67 -41.23
C MET A 63 -19.17 -12.59 -42.05
N LYS A 64 -19.31 -13.53 -42.99
CA LYS A 64 -20.51 -13.78 -43.82
C LYS A 64 -21.47 -14.78 -43.13
N PRO A 65 -22.76 -14.83 -43.54
CA PRO A 65 -23.83 -15.36 -42.69
C PRO A 65 -24.31 -16.76 -43.10
N HIS A 66 -24.74 -17.58 -42.13
CA HIS A 66 -25.90 -18.48 -42.29
C HIS A 66 -26.50 -18.99 -40.95
N GLN A 67 -27.81 -18.75 -40.83
CA GLN A 67 -28.94 -19.54 -40.27
C GLN A 67 -28.67 -20.64 -39.21
N ARG A 68 -29.49 -20.88 -38.16
CA ARG A 68 -30.95 -20.74 -37.96
C ARG A 68 -31.28 -20.84 -36.44
N LYS A 69 -32.45 -20.31 -36.07
CA LYS A 69 -33.00 -20.05 -34.73
C LYS A 69 -33.20 -21.29 -33.83
N THR A 70 -32.98 -21.14 -32.52
CA THR A 70 -33.88 -21.58 -31.44
C THR A 70 -33.59 -20.77 -30.16
N GLY A 71 -34.61 -20.50 -29.36
CA GLY A 71 -34.63 -19.40 -28.40
C GLY A 71 -33.79 -19.57 -27.14
N ASN A 72 -33.21 -18.46 -26.70
CA ASN A 72 -33.06 -18.11 -25.29
C ASN A 72 -33.02 -16.58 -25.21
N LYS A 73 -33.71 -15.95 -24.25
CA LYS A 73 -33.56 -14.51 -24.00
C LYS A 73 -32.19 -14.29 -23.34
N GLU A 74 -31.14 -14.32 -24.15
CA GLU A 74 -29.83 -13.80 -23.77
C GLU A 74 -29.95 -12.29 -23.64
N GLN A 75 -30.02 -11.82 -22.39
CA GLN A 75 -29.69 -10.43 -22.10
C GLN A 75 -28.25 -10.22 -22.56
N LYS A 76 -28.06 -9.46 -23.63
CA LYS A 76 -26.76 -8.89 -24.00
C LYS A 76 -26.14 -8.28 -22.73
N PRO A 77 -24.84 -8.49 -22.46
CA PRO A 77 -24.17 -7.72 -21.43
C PRO A 77 -24.33 -6.25 -21.81
N GLN A 78 -25.14 -5.53 -21.04
CA GLN A 78 -25.08 -4.09 -21.08
C GLN A 78 -23.67 -3.77 -20.61
N THR A 79 -22.83 -3.27 -21.51
CA THR A 79 -21.67 -2.48 -21.08
C THR A 79 -22.26 -1.28 -20.38
N GLU A 80 -22.54 -1.44 -19.09
CA GLU A 80 -22.90 -0.35 -18.21
C GLU A 80 -21.84 0.72 -18.41
N ASN A 81 -22.27 1.93 -18.72
CA ASN A 81 -21.42 3.09 -18.77
C ASN A 81 -21.04 3.37 -17.30
N VAL A 82 -20.04 2.63 -16.81
CA VAL A 82 -19.62 2.69 -15.40
C VAL A 82 -19.08 4.09 -15.18
N ASP A 83 -19.82 4.88 -14.42
CA ASP A 83 -19.40 6.22 -14.00
C ASP A 83 -17.93 6.17 -13.56
N PRO A 84 -17.03 6.91 -14.22
CA PRO A 84 -15.60 6.88 -13.92
C PRO A 84 -15.30 7.33 -12.48
N ASN A 85 -16.23 8.06 -11.86
CA ASN A 85 -16.12 8.54 -10.48
C ASN A 85 -16.82 7.62 -9.47
N ARG A 86 -17.40 6.49 -9.91
CA ARG A 86 -18.04 5.54 -9.00
C ARG A 86 -17.01 4.99 -8.00
N PRO A 87 -17.32 4.99 -6.69
CA PRO A 87 -16.48 4.34 -5.70
C PRO A 87 -16.23 2.86 -6.03
N LEU A 88 -15.02 2.40 -5.71
CA LEU A 88 -14.63 1.00 -5.82
C LEU A 88 -14.95 0.27 -4.53
N PHE A 89 -15.75 -0.78 -4.64
CA PHE A 89 -16.14 -1.60 -3.50
C PHE A 89 -15.30 -2.87 -3.42
N PHE A 90 -14.90 -3.25 -2.21
CA PHE A 90 -14.22 -4.52 -1.93
C PHE A 90 -14.70 -5.07 -0.59
N TYR A 91 -14.72 -6.40 -0.41
CA TYR A 91 -15.08 -6.99 0.87
C TYR A 91 -14.28 -8.25 1.21
N MET A 92 -14.37 -9.30 0.40
CA MET A 92 -13.76 -10.59 0.71
C MET A 92 -12.39 -10.77 0.05
N PRO A 93 -11.47 -11.53 0.68
CA PRO A 93 -10.10 -11.68 0.17
C PRO A 93 -10.00 -12.37 -1.19
N ASN A 94 -11.03 -13.14 -1.57
CA ASN A 94 -11.06 -13.95 -2.79
C ASN A 94 -11.83 -13.28 -3.94
N GLU A 95 -12.20 -12.00 -3.83
CA GLU A 95 -12.96 -11.27 -4.85
C GLU A 95 -12.01 -10.52 -5.82
N PRO A 96 -11.63 -11.08 -6.98
CA PRO A 96 -10.78 -10.34 -7.92
C PRO A 96 -11.54 -9.14 -8.53
N PRO A 97 -10.85 -8.04 -8.86
CA PRO A 97 -9.42 -7.78 -8.62
C PRO A 97 -9.15 -7.17 -7.23
N TYR A 98 -10.17 -6.71 -6.50
CA TYR A 98 -10.01 -5.84 -5.33
C TYR A 98 -9.97 -6.56 -3.97
N GLY A 99 -10.11 -7.87 -3.95
CA GLY A 99 -10.01 -8.70 -2.75
C GLY A 99 -8.66 -8.53 -2.06
N LEU A 100 -7.62 -8.14 -2.80
CA LEU A 100 -6.32 -7.80 -2.24
C LEU A 100 -6.35 -6.58 -1.30
N PHE A 101 -7.37 -5.71 -1.36
CA PHE A 101 -7.55 -4.60 -0.43
C PHE A 101 -8.09 -5.07 0.93
N CYS A 102 -8.73 -6.24 0.98
CA CYS A 102 -9.15 -6.88 2.21
C CYS A 102 -7.93 -7.18 3.11
N GLN A 103 -8.05 -6.91 4.41
CA GLN A 103 -6.96 -7.18 5.36
C GLN A 103 -6.73 -8.68 5.59
N TRP A 104 -7.73 -9.51 5.27
CA TRP A 104 -7.66 -10.97 5.35
C TRP A 104 -7.09 -11.62 4.09
N HIS A 105 -6.76 -10.81 3.07
CA HIS A 105 -6.09 -11.34 1.89
C HIS A 105 -4.69 -11.81 2.26
N LYS A 106 -4.39 -13.07 1.96
CA LYS A 106 -3.09 -13.69 2.25
C LYS A 106 -2.00 -12.89 1.53
N THR A 107 -1.15 -12.24 2.30
CA THR A 107 -0.04 -11.45 1.79
C THR A 107 1.06 -11.44 2.82
N SER A 108 2.13 -12.18 2.51
CA SER A 108 3.30 -12.22 3.38
C SER A 108 4.11 -10.93 3.26
N PHE A 109 4.51 -10.36 4.39
CA PHE A 109 5.48 -9.27 4.45
C PHE A 109 6.24 -9.28 5.78
N GLU A 110 7.47 -8.77 5.73
CA GLU A 110 8.36 -8.69 6.88
C GLU A 110 8.42 -7.26 7.41
N VAL A 111 8.44 -7.13 8.74
CA VAL A 111 8.56 -5.84 9.43
C VAL A 111 9.58 -5.97 10.54
N SER A 112 10.51 -5.03 10.62
CA SER A 112 11.46 -4.94 11.73
C SER A 112 10.79 -4.36 12.98
N LEU A 113 11.10 -4.91 14.14
CA LEU A 113 10.59 -4.42 15.42
C LEU A 113 10.97 -2.96 15.68
N ALA A 114 12.15 -2.53 15.21
CA ALA A 114 12.59 -1.14 15.27
C ALA A 114 11.60 -0.18 14.58
N SER A 115 11.00 -0.60 13.46
CA SER A 115 9.98 0.19 12.74
C SER A 115 8.68 0.35 13.53
N LEU A 116 8.49 -0.42 14.61
CA LEU A 116 7.31 -0.39 15.47
C LEU A 116 7.55 0.34 16.80
N ASN A 117 8.76 0.85 17.05
CA ASN A 117 9.09 1.55 18.30
C ASN A 117 8.15 2.72 18.61
N TRP A 118 7.67 3.40 17.57
CA TRP A 118 6.71 4.49 17.70
C TRP A 118 5.40 4.08 18.37
N LEU A 119 4.99 2.79 18.32
CA LEU A 119 3.78 2.32 19.02
C LEU A 119 3.90 2.50 20.53
N ARG A 120 5.08 2.21 21.08
CA ARG A 120 5.31 2.25 22.53
C ARG A 120 5.44 3.69 23.03
N THR A 121 6.02 4.57 22.22
CA THR A 121 6.26 5.97 22.61
C THR A 121 5.00 6.84 22.52
N VAL A 122 4.05 6.51 21.66
CA VAL A 122 2.79 7.27 21.52
C VAL A 122 1.68 6.81 22.47
N HIS A 123 1.90 5.77 23.28
CA HIS A 123 0.88 5.31 24.21
C HIS A 123 0.77 6.28 25.42
N PRO A 124 -0.42 6.81 25.75
CA PRO A 124 -0.59 7.82 26.81
C PRO A 124 0.01 7.42 28.16
N ASN A 125 -0.10 6.14 28.53
CA ASN A 125 0.41 5.61 29.80
C ASN A 125 1.86 5.09 29.74
N PHE A 126 2.49 5.00 28.57
CA PHE A 126 3.83 4.43 28.40
C PHE A 126 4.83 5.37 27.71
N ALA A 127 4.42 6.60 27.40
CA ALA A 127 5.22 7.61 26.69
C ALA A 127 6.58 7.99 27.36
N SER A 128 6.84 7.52 28.58
CA SER A 128 8.04 7.84 29.36
C SER A 128 8.99 6.66 29.62
N LYS A 129 8.68 5.43 29.16
CA LYS A 129 9.57 4.28 29.41
C LYS A 129 10.59 4.13 28.28
N VAL A 130 11.86 4.43 28.60
CA VAL A 130 13.03 4.19 27.74
C VAL A 130 13.05 2.71 27.33
N ILE A 131 13.17 2.45 26.04
CA ILE A 131 13.29 1.10 25.47
C ILE A 131 14.77 0.69 25.56
N PRO A 132 15.12 -0.47 26.13
CA PRO A 132 16.48 -1.00 26.05
C PRO A 132 16.89 -1.18 24.58
N THR A 133 18.02 -0.58 24.19
CA THR A 133 18.50 -0.49 22.80
C THR A 133 19.31 -1.69 22.32
N ASP A 134 19.45 -2.74 23.14
CA ASP A 134 20.49 -3.78 22.93
C ASP A 134 19.98 -5.09 22.31
N GLU A 135 18.72 -5.18 21.89
CA GLU A 135 18.24 -6.34 21.14
C GLU A 135 18.45 -6.13 19.64
N GLN A 136 19.17 -7.08 19.00
CA GLN A 136 19.26 -7.22 17.54
C GLN A 136 17.90 -6.98 16.88
N PRO A 137 17.82 -6.35 15.68
CA PRO A 137 16.53 -6.01 15.08
C PRO A 137 15.76 -7.28 14.73
N ALA A 138 14.91 -7.73 15.65
CA ALA A 138 13.99 -8.83 15.42
C ALA A 138 13.08 -8.43 14.26
N THR A 139 13.03 -9.29 13.24
CA THR A 139 12.12 -9.13 12.10
C THR A 139 11.00 -10.15 12.25
N PHE A 140 9.77 -9.70 12.11
CA PHE A 140 8.59 -10.56 12.14
C PHE A 140 7.99 -10.66 10.74
N THR A 141 7.62 -11.87 10.35
CA THR A 141 6.87 -12.14 9.12
C THR A 141 5.38 -12.23 9.47
N PHE A 142 4.57 -11.44 8.76
CA PHE A 142 3.11 -11.45 8.89
C PHE A 142 2.50 -12.08 7.64
N ASN A 143 1.52 -12.97 7.81
CA ASN A 143 0.84 -13.66 6.71
C ASN A 143 -0.29 -12.84 6.06
N CYS A 144 -0.78 -11.80 6.74
CA CYS A 144 -1.75 -10.84 6.22
C CYS A 144 -1.73 -9.55 7.07
N ALA A 145 -2.46 -8.54 6.62
CA ALA A 145 -2.50 -7.25 7.30
C ALA A 145 -3.32 -7.29 8.61
N GLU A 146 -4.31 -8.18 8.73
CA GLU A 146 -5.04 -8.37 10.00
C GLU A 146 -4.09 -8.87 11.12
N GLN A 147 -3.22 -9.84 10.82
CA GLN A 147 -2.21 -10.34 11.78
C GLN A 147 -1.34 -9.20 12.29
N PHE A 148 -0.82 -8.38 11.37
CA PHE A 148 -0.01 -7.22 11.68
C PHE A 148 -0.76 -6.23 12.60
N MET A 149 -2.01 -5.89 12.26
CA MET A 149 -2.81 -4.96 13.04
C MET A 149 -3.06 -5.47 14.46
N MET A 150 -3.37 -6.77 14.62
CA MET A 150 -3.64 -7.35 15.93
C MET A 150 -2.36 -7.48 16.76
N TYR A 151 -1.22 -7.82 16.13
CA TYR A 151 0.07 -7.82 16.82
C TYR A 151 0.47 -6.42 17.29
N CYS A 152 0.32 -5.40 16.42
CA CYS A 152 0.56 -4.01 16.81
C CYS A 152 -0.34 -3.57 17.96
N LYS A 153 -1.59 -4.06 18.01
CA LYS A 153 -2.50 -3.83 19.13
C LYS A 153 -1.95 -4.44 20.42
N ALA A 154 -1.51 -5.69 20.39
CA ALA A 154 -0.90 -6.34 21.54
C ALA A 154 0.35 -5.61 22.04
N VAL A 155 1.23 -5.18 21.13
CA VAL A 155 2.42 -4.35 21.44
C VAL A 155 2.01 -3.01 22.08
N TYR A 156 0.99 -2.35 21.52
CA TYR A 156 0.53 -1.05 22.01
C TYR A 156 0.02 -1.11 23.46
N PHE A 157 -0.68 -2.20 23.83
CA PHE A 157 -1.17 -2.43 25.19
C PHE A 157 -0.20 -3.22 26.09
N SER A 158 1.04 -3.46 25.63
CA SER A 158 2.07 -4.18 26.38
C SER A 158 1.67 -5.62 26.78
N ASP A 159 0.98 -6.34 25.90
CA ASP A 159 0.55 -7.73 26.08
C ASP A 159 1.36 -8.68 25.15
N PRO A 160 2.56 -9.12 25.57
CA PRO A 160 3.40 -10.00 24.76
C PRO A 160 2.80 -11.41 24.60
N GLU A 161 1.95 -11.88 25.53
CA GLU A 161 1.36 -13.21 25.46
C GLU A 161 0.35 -13.31 24.31
N SER A 162 -0.57 -12.35 24.21
CA SER A 162 -1.47 -12.25 23.06
C SER A 162 -0.70 -12.02 21.77
N GLY A 163 0.36 -11.20 21.82
CA GLY A 163 1.25 -10.95 20.68
C GLY A 163 1.85 -12.23 20.11
N ALA A 164 2.37 -13.11 20.96
CA ALA A 164 2.92 -14.41 20.56
C ALA A 164 1.86 -15.32 19.93
N LYS A 165 0.67 -15.43 20.54
CA LYS A 165 -0.45 -16.23 20.00
C LYS A 165 -0.92 -15.72 18.64
N ILE A 166 -0.96 -14.40 18.45
CA ILE A 166 -1.33 -13.78 17.16
C ILE A 166 -0.31 -14.10 16.08
N LEU A 167 0.99 -14.08 16.40
CA LEU A 167 2.05 -14.41 15.45
C LEU A 167 2.04 -15.89 15.04
N ASP A 168 1.68 -16.79 15.95
CA ASP A 168 1.59 -18.23 15.69
C ASP A 168 0.38 -18.60 14.81
N SER A 169 -0.72 -17.85 14.90
CA SER A 169 -1.93 -18.13 14.12
C SER A 169 -1.80 -17.78 12.64
N THR A 170 -2.27 -18.70 11.77
CA THR A 170 -2.35 -18.49 10.31
C THR A 170 -3.75 -18.14 9.80
N ASP A 171 -4.76 -18.15 10.65
CA ASP A 171 -6.15 -17.80 10.30
C ASP A 171 -6.48 -16.35 10.68
N PRO A 172 -6.77 -15.45 9.71
CA PRO A 172 -7.18 -14.08 9.99
C PRO A 172 -8.36 -13.95 10.96
N LYS A 173 -9.27 -14.93 10.96
CA LYS A 173 -10.41 -14.93 11.87
C LYS A 173 -9.99 -15.17 13.32
N GLU A 174 -9.05 -16.09 13.54
CA GLU A 174 -8.47 -16.38 14.85
C GLU A 174 -7.61 -15.21 15.33
N GLN A 175 -6.74 -14.67 14.48
CA GLN A 175 -5.94 -13.47 14.78
C GLN A 175 -6.82 -12.32 15.26
N LYS A 176 -7.95 -12.07 14.57
CA LYS A 176 -8.93 -11.05 14.97
C LYS A 176 -9.62 -11.37 16.30
N ALA A 177 -9.86 -12.65 16.58
CA ALA A 177 -10.45 -13.08 17.86
C ALA A 177 -9.47 -12.87 19.02
N LEU A 178 -8.21 -13.27 18.86
CA LEU A 178 -7.13 -13.02 19.81
C LEU A 178 -6.91 -11.52 20.04
N GLY A 179 -6.95 -10.72 18.97
CA GLY A 179 -6.85 -9.27 19.08
C GLY A 179 -7.98 -8.61 19.88
N ARG A 180 -9.14 -9.26 20.03
CA ARG A 180 -10.22 -8.79 20.94
C ARG A 180 -9.96 -9.14 22.41
N GLN A 181 -9.06 -10.07 22.67
CA GLN A 181 -8.70 -10.56 24.00
C GLN A 181 -7.42 -9.93 24.56
N VAL A 182 -6.78 -9.03 23.81
CA VAL A 182 -5.60 -8.27 24.25
C VAL A 182 -5.87 -7.62 25.61
N GLU A 183 -5.01 -7.90 26.58
CA GLU A 183 -5.12 -7.40 27.94
C GLU A 183 -4.94 -5.89 27.99
N GLY A 184 -5.69 -5.22 28.88
CA GLY A 184 -5.62 -3.77 29.04
C GLY A 184 -6.14 -2.97 27.84
N TRP A 185 -6.75 -3.62 26.83
CA TRP A 185 -7.30 -2.94 25.68
C TRP A 185 -8.43 -1.97 26.08
N ASP A 186 -8.25 -0.72 25.66
CA ASP A 186 -9.27 0.31 25.70
C ASP A 186 -9.57 0.81 24.27
N GLU A 187 -10.85 0.84 23.91
CA GLU A 187 -11.25 1.25 22.56
C GLU A 187 -10.86 2.70 22.27
N SER A 188 -11.09 3.61 23.22
CA SER A 188 -10.86 5.06 23.08
C SER A 188 -9.37 5.37 22.87
N ILE A 189 -8.50 4.66 23.59
CA ILE A 189 -7.04 4.77 23.46
C ILE A 189 -6.60 4.16 22.12
N TRP A 190 -7.11 2.97 21.76
CA TRP A 190 -6.81 2.36 20.47
C TRP A 190 -7.23 3.24 19.28
N ARG A 191 -8.34 3.99 19.40
CA ARG A 191 -8.80 4.90 18.34
C ARG A 191 -7.76 5.95 17.95
N GLN A 192 -6.89 6.34 18.87
CA GLN A 192 -5.89 7.38 18.63
C GLN A 192 -4.78 6.91 17.69
N VAL A 193 -4.55 5.59 17.60
CA VAL A 193 -3.40 5.01 16.90
C VAL A 193 -3.79 4.07 15.76
N CYS A 194 -5.00 3.49 15.79
CA CYS A 194 -5.37 2.39 14.90
C CYS A 194 -5.33 2.75 13.42
N GLU A 195 -5.64 3.99 13.05
CA GLU A 195 -5.58 4.46 11.66
C GLU A 195 -4.13 4.47 11.14
N ARG A 196 -3.18 4.89 11.96
CA ARG A 196 -1.75 4.82 11.61
C ARG A 196 -1.30 3.38 11.49
N VAL A 197 -1.71 2.50 12.41
CA VAL A 197 -1.41 1.05 12.30
C VAL A 197 -1.95 0.46 11.00
N ALA A 198 -3.20 0.76 10.64
CA ALA A 198 -3.77 0.29 9.38
C ALA A 198 -3.03 0.84 8.17
N PHE A 199 -2.62 2.11 8.21
CA PHE A 199 -1.76 2.70 7.18
C PHE A 199 -0.43 1.96 7.06
N GLU A 200 0.30 1.72 8.15
CA GLU A 200 1.60 1.03 8.13
C GLU A 200 1.46 -0.41 7.60
N GLY A 201 0.44 -1.14 8.05
CA GLY A 201 0.19 -2.51 7.58
C GLY A 201 -0.08 -2.57 6.08
N ASN A 202 -0.87 -1.63 5.57
CA ASN A 202 -1.08 -1.51 4.13
C ASN A 202 0.19 -0.99 3.43
N TRP A 203 0.96 -0.08 4.02
CA TRP A 203 2.23 0.36 3.45
C TRP A 203 3.17 -0.84 3.20
N TRP A 204 3.44 -1.66 4.22
CA TRP A 204 4.28 -2.87 4.08
C TRP A 204 3.72 -3.87 3.06
N LYS A 205 2.40 -3.97 2.96
CA LYS A 205 1.71 -4.80 1.97
C LYS A 205 1.98 -4.35 0.53
N PHE A 206 2.15 -3.05 0.26
CA PHE A 206 2.22 -2.47 -1.09
C PHE A 206 3.57 -1.85 -1.50
N SER A 207 4.45 -1.46 -0.57
CA SER A 207 5.55 -0.52 -0.84
C SER A 207 6.91 -1.13 -1.21
N GLY A 208 7.08 -2.46 -1.15
CA GLY A 208 8.38 -3.10 -1.42
C GLY A 208 8.72 -3.33 -2.90
N GLY A 209 9.96 -3.78 -3.13
CA GLY A 209 10.55 -3.97 -4.46
C GLY A 209 10.27 -5.32 -5.12
N GLU A 210 9.86 -6.34 -4.36
CA GLU A 210 9.59 -7.69 -4.86
C GLU A 210 8.48 -7.71 -5.94
N LYS A 211 8.58 -8.63 -6.91
CA LYS A 211 7.64 -8.77 -8.04
C LYS A 211 6.17 -8.83 -7.60
N GLU A 212 5.87 -9.55 -6.53
CA GLU A 212 4.51 -9.66 -6.00
C GLU A 212 3.99 -8.33 -5.43
N LYS A 213 4.84 -7.59 -4.70
CA LYS A 213 4.53 -6.23 -4.19
C LYS A 213 4.32 -5.26 -5.35
N GLN A 214 5.11 -5.37 -6.42
CA GLN A 214 4.94 -4.56 -7.64
C GLN A 214 3.55 -4.79 -8.26
N GLN A 215 3.07 -6.03 -8.37
CA GLN A 215 1.75 -6.32 -8.91
C GLN A 215 0.64 -5.71 -8.05
N ARG A 216 0.71 -5.86 -6.72
CA ARG A 216 -0.26 -5.25 -5.81
C ARG A 216 -0.25 -3.72 -5.90
N ARG A 217 0.93 -3.11 -5.97
CA ARG A 217 1.10 -1.67 -6.15
C ARG A 217 0.45 -1.19 -7.45
N ARG A 218 0.63 -1.91 -8.56
CA ARG A 218 -0.03 -1.57 -9.85
C ARG A 218 -1.55 -1.57 -9.72
N ILE A 219 -2.12 -2.57 -9.04
CA ILE A 219 -3.57 -2.64 -8.86
C ILE A 219 -4.06 -1.47 -7.99
N LEU A 220 -3.35 -1.13 -6.91
CA LEU A 220 -3.70 0.01 -6.06
C LEU A 220 -3.58 1.34 -6.80
N LEU A 221 -2.50 1.59 -7.54
CA LEU A 221 -2.32 2.81 -8.34
C LEU A 221 -3.36 2.90 -9.48
N GLY A 222 -3.68 1.78 -10.11
CA GLY A 222 -4.70 1.68 -11.17
C GLY A 222 -6.13 1.93 -10.71
N THR A 223 -6.37 2.09 -9.40
CA THR A 223 -7.66 2.59 -8.91
C THR A 223 -7.91 4.06 -9.27
N GLY A 224 -6.87 4.79 -9.67
CA GLY A 224 -6.96 6.21 -10.04
C GLY A 224 -7.37 7.05 -8.83
N GLU A 225 -8.24 8.03 -9.05
CA GLU A 225 -8.78 8.88 -7.96
C GLU A 225 -10.03 8.31 -7.29
N ARG A 226 -10.49 7.11 -7.68
CA ARG A 226 -11.74 6.55 -7.17
C ARG A 226 -11.66 6.32 -5.65
N GLU A 227 -12.76 6.61 -4.97
CA GLU A 227 -12.93 6.34 -3.54
C GLU A 227 -12.91 4.82 -3.31
N LEU A 228 -12.05 4.34 -2.42
CA LEU A 228 -11.96 2.92 -2.06
C LEU A 228 -12.87 2.66 -0.86
N CYS A 229 -13.77 1.68 -0.97
CA CYS A 229 -14.81 1.43 0.03
C CYS A 229 -14.87 -0.04 0.45
N GLU A 230 -14.61 -0.31 1.72
CA GLU A 230 -14.84 -1.65 2.26
C GLU A 230 -16.35 -1.90 2.46
N ALA A 231 -16.94 -2.75 1.63
CA ALA A 231 -18.37 -3.06 1.55
C ALA A 231 -18.84 -4.08 2.61
N SER A 232 -18.30 -3.99 3.81
CA SER A 232 -18.70 -4.82 4.95
C SER A 232 -20.01 -4.33 5.55
N THR A 233 -20.98 -5.23 5.74
CA THR A 233 -22.24 -4.90 6.45
C THR A 233 -22.10 -4.98 7.96
N LYS A 234 -21.02 -5.60 8.46
CA LYS A 234 -20.84 -5.90 9.89
C LYS A 234 -19.98 -4.87 10.60
N ASP A 235 -19.16 -4.14 9.86
CA ASP A 235 -18.20 -3.19 10.40
C ASP A 235 -18.44 -1.81 9.79
N ARG A 236 -19.01 -0.91 10.60
CA ARG A 236 -19.29 0.49 10.21
C ARG A 236 -18.14 1.43 10.52
N ARG A 237 -17.05 0.93 11.10
CA ARG A 237 -15.87 1.75 11.41
C ARG A 237 -14.83 1.56 10.31
N TRP A 238 -14.43 0.31 10.07
CA TRP A 238 -13.47 0.01 9.02
C TRP A 238 -14.09 0.05 7.62
N GLY A 239 -15.38 -0.32 7.51
CA GLY A 239 -16.14 -0.29 6.26
C GLY A 239 -17.35 0.64 6.27
N ILE A 240 -18.08 0.61 5.15
CA ILE A 240 -19.22 1.50 4.88
C ILE A 240 -20.53 1.03 5.50
N GLY A 241 -20.61 -0.20 6.03
CA GLY A 241 -21.84 -0.74 6.63
C GLY A 241 -22.88 -1.27 5.64
N TYR A 242 -22.56 -1.36 4.34
CA TYR A 242 -23.46 -1.82 3.28
C TYR A 242 -22.72 -2.68 2.26
N ARG A 243 -23.42 -3.64 1.65
CA ARG A 243 -22.93 -4.31 0.45
C ARG A 243 -22.96 -3.36 -0.73
N GLU A 244 -22.06 -3.57 -1.70
CA GLU A 244 -21.96 -2.76 -2.92
C GLU A 244 -23.33 -2.46 -3.56
N LYS A 245 -24.17 -3.48 -3.76
CA LYS A 245 -25.49 -3.35 -4.40
C LYS A 245 -26.40 -2.30 -3.78
N HIS A 246 -26.24 -2.02 -2.49
CA HIS A 246 -27.06 -1.08 -1.73
C HIS A 246 -26.27 0.15 -1.27
N ALA A 247 -24.95 0.17 -1.47
CA ALA A 247 -24.06 1.16 -0.91
C ALA A 247 -24.45 2.58 -1.36
N MET A 248 -24.59 2.80 -2.66
CA MET A 248 -24.90 4.13 -3.20
C MET A 248 -26.28 4.66 -2.79
N LYS A 249 -27.27 3.76 -2.58
CA LYS A 249 -28.60 4.14 -2.08
C LYS A 249 -28.54 4.76 -0.68
N TYR A 250 -27.60 4.32 0.14
CA TYR A 250 -27.47 4.75 1.54
C TYR A 250 -26.18 5.54 1.79
N ARG A 251 -25.67 6.27 0.78
CA ARG A 251 -24.39 7.02 0.84
C ARG A 251 -24.26 7.93 2.07
N LYS A 252 -25.36 8.57 2.48
CA LYS A 252 -25.43 9.45 3.67
C LYS A 252 -25.31 8.70 4.99
N ASN A 253 -25.61 7.40 5.00
CA ASN A 253 -25.60 6.53 6.16
C ASN A 253 -24.38 5.63 6.21
N TRP A 254 -23.34 5.89 5.39
CA TRP A 254 -22.14 5.08 5.43
C TRP A 254 -21.44 5.14 6.79
N GLY A 255 -20.72 4.06 7.07
CA GLY A 255 -19.73 4.01 8.13
C GLY A 255 -18.52 4.91 7.86
N GLU A 256 -17.54 4.88 8.75
CA GLU A 256 -16.35 5.73 8.69
C GLU A 256 -15.39 5.35 7.55
N ASN A 257 -15.45 4.11 7.06
CA ASN A 257 -14.62 3.59 5.96
C ASN A 257 -13.12 3.82 6.19
N LEU A 258 -12.64 3.61 7.41
CA LEU A 258 -11.23 3.87 7.78
C LEU A 258 -10.25 3.04 6.94
N LEU A 259 -10.62 1.82 6.54
CA LEU A 259 -9.75 0.99 5.70
C LEU A 259 -9.58 1.59 4.30
N GLY A 260 -10.67 2.04 3.70
CA GLY A 260 -10.66 2.73 2.41
C GLY A 260 -9.80 3.99 2.42
N LYS A 261 -9.90 4.78 3.50
CA LYS A 261 -9.06 5.97 3.73
C LYS A 261 -7.58 5.61 3.90
N ALA A 262 -7.25 4.58 4.67
CA ALA A 262 -5.88 4.12 4.85
C ALA A 262 -5.25 3.68 3.53
N LEU A 263 -5.97 2.91 2.70
CA LEU A 263 -5.52 2.51 1.36
C LEU A 263 -5.33 3.70 0.43
N THR A 264 -6.23 4.69 0.50
CA THR A 264 -6.12 5.94 -0.27
C THR A 264 -4.85 6.70 0.10
N ARG A 265 -4.54 6.82 1.40
CA ARG A 265 -3.30 7.45 1.87
C ARG A 265 -2.05 6.68 1.44
N VAL A 266 -2.09 5.35 1.46
CA VAL A 266 -0.99 4.52 0.93
C VAL A 266 -0.82 4.75 -0.58
N ARG A 267 -1.92 4.82 -1.34
CA ARG A 267 -1.90 5.13 -2.78
C ARG A 267 -1.24 6.47 -3.06
N GLU A 268 -1.59 7.51 -2.30
CA GLU A 268 -0.99 8.85 -2.42
C GLU A 268 0.52 8.83 -2.15
N LYS A 269 0.94 8.24 -1.02
CA LYS A 269 2.37 8.13 -0.70
C LYS A 269 3.16 7.32 -1.72
N LEU A 270 2.55 6.31 -2.32
CA LEU A 270 3.19 5.54 -3.41
C LEU A 270 3.35 6.38 -4.68
N ARG A 271 2.41 7.29 -4.99
CA ARG A 271 2.52 8.21 -6.13
C ARG A 271 3.64 9.21 -5.92
N GLU A 272 3.72 9.80 -4.73
CA GLU A 272 4.82 10.70 -4.36
C GLU A 272 6.16 10.01 -4.56
N ARG A 273 6.33 8.79 -4.01
CA ARG A 273 7.56 8.03 -4.17
C ARG A 273 7.91 7.71 -5.64
N VAL A 274 6.90 7.43 -6.48
CA VAL A 274 7.13 7.20 -7.91
C VAL A 274 7.59 8.49 -8.59
N LYS A 275 6.93 9.61 -8.28
CA LYS A 275 7.29 10.93 -8.81
C LYS A 275 8.71 11.33 -8.39
N ASP A 276 9.08 11.13 -7.13
CA ASP A 276 10.43 11.44 -6.62
C ASP A 276 11.50 10.65 -7.38
N ILE A 277 11.23 9.38 -7.70
CA ILE A 277 12.13 8.55 -8.51
C ILE A 277 12.20 9.08 -9.95
N GLU A 278 11.06 9.43 -10.55
CA GLU A 278 11.02 9.98 -11.91
C GLU A 278 11.76 11.33 -12.01
N ASP A 279 11.60 12.20 -11.02
CA ASP A 279 12.26 13.49 -10.95
C ASP A 279 13.77 13.33 -10.69
N TRP A 280 14.18 12.42 -9.79
CA TRP A 280 15.59 12.07 -9.56
C TRP A 280 16.26 11.51 -10.83
N VAL A 281 15.59 10.58 -11.53
CA VAL A 281 16.09 10.05 -12.81
C VAL A 281 16.16 11.14 -13.86
N ARG A 282 15.26 12.12 -13.86
CA ARG A 282 15.34 13.25 -14.82
C ARG A 282 16.53 14.16 -14.52
N SER A 283 16.86 14.40 -13.24
CA SER A 283 17.95 15.31 -12.86
C SER A 283 19.34 14.70 -12.94
N ASP A 284 19.50 13.40 -12.73
CA ASP A 284 20.82 12.73 -12.69
C ASP A 284 21.35 12.36 -14.08
N TRP A 285 20.49 12.42 -15.11
CA TRP A 285 20.81 12.08 -16.50
C TRP A 285 20.88 13.30 -17.43
N ASP A 286 21.09 14.51 -16.89
CA ASP A 286 21.64 15.62 -17.68
C ASP A 286 23.09 15.26 -18.05
N LEU A 287 23.24 14.48 -19.13
CA LEU A 287 24.54 14.20 -19.74
C LEU A 287 25.23 15.55 -20.00
N PRO A 288 26.52 15.72 -19.67
CA PRO A 288 27.26 16.89 -20.12
C PRO A 288 27.07 16.98 -21.64
N GLY A 289 26.66 18.17 -22.09
CA GLY A 289 26.34 18.43 -23.49
C GLY A 289 27.46 17.98 -24.42
N GLU A 290 27.13 17.86 -25.70
CA GLU A 290 28.01 17.40 -26.80
C GLU A 290 29.41 18.08 -26.85
N GLU A 291 29.67 19.14 -26.07
CA GLU A 291 30.95 19.83 -25.94
C GLU A 291 32.10 19.04 -25.26
N MET A 292 31.85 17.87 -24.66
CA MET A 292 32.93 17.07 -24.02
C MET A 292 33.63 16.07 -24.95
N TRP A 293 33.27 16.01 -26.24
CA TRP A 293 33.82 15.02 -27.18
C TRP A 293 34.55 15.61 -28.40
N ASP A 294 34.71 16.94 -28.48
CA ASP A 294 35.29 17.60 -29.66
C ASP A 294 36.79 17.99 -29.52
N ASP A 295 37.46 17.76 -28.39
CA ASP A 295 38.81 18.29 -28.13
C ASP A 295 39.98 17.27 -28.14
N GLU A 296 39.91 16.16 -28.90
CA GLU A 296 41.07 15.24 -29.06
C GLU A 296 41.40 14.81 -30.51
N GLU A 297 41.23 15.68 -31.51
CA GLU A 297 41.86 15.47 -32.83
C GLU A 297 42.52 16.74 -33.38
N GLU A 298 43.57 17.26 -32.74
CA GLU A 298 44.56 18.07 -33.48
C GLU A 298 45.93 18.15 -32.78
N HIS A 299 46.72 17.08 -32.88
CA HIS A 299 48.19 17.19 -32.82
C HIS A 299 48.85 16.09 -33.69
N GLN A 300 49.17 16.47 -34.94
CA GLN A 300 50.26 15.90 -35.73
C GLN A 300 51.39 16.92 -35.83
#